data_AF-A0A1F6GAD8-F1
#
_entry.id   AF-A0A1F6GAD8-F1
#
_cell.length_a   1.000
_cell.length_b   1.000
_cell.length_c   1.000
_cell.angle_alpha   90.00
_cell.angle_beta   90.00
_cell.angle_gamma   90.00
#
_symmetry.space_group_name_H-M   'P 1'
#
loop_
_entity.id
_entity.type
_entity.pdbx_description
1 polymer ?
#
loop_
_entity_poly.entity_id
_entity_poly.type
_entity_poly.pdbx_seq_one_letter_code
_entity_poly.pdbx_strand_id
1 'polypeptide(L)'
;MGAKGKNRCRRFFKATPYIGQKGMLKFVVTLILGMVFTTPLWAQMGSAPLDKKNKKSAVQRQGPANVGGSFDRDAYVKSFGLPDGYRDLSAPPRFSGADLEDGGALYQKLCQDCHGDSGKGDGPQSDYLFRAPTNLPRLLAAEVGDGYLIWSIEEGGGQFGGLMPAFSRTSFDRQYRLERAQVWQLVQYIRQTFSPKPE
;
A
#
# COMPACT_ATOMS: atom_id res chain seq x y z
N MET A 1 34.29 -56.37 31.34
CA MET A 1 35.00 -56.02 30.08
C MET A 1 33.95 -55.47 29.12
N GLY A 2 33.72 -54.15 29.01
CA GLY A 2 34.39 -53.21 28.09
C GLY A 2 33.60 -53.13 26.76
N ALA A 3 33.29 -52.01 26.10
CA ALA A 3 33.39 -50.58 26.35
C ALA A 3 32.36 -49.86 25.44
N LYS A 4 31.99 -48.63 25.81
CA LYS A 4 31.06 -47.72 25.12
C LYS A 4 31.68 -47.10 23.86
N GLY A 5 30.86 -46.73 22.85
CA GLY A 5 31.28 -45.85 21.75
C GLY A 5 30.09 -45.12 21.11
N LYS A 6 29.92 -43.83 21.45
CA LYS A 6 28.90 -42.92 20.89
C LYS A 6 29.57 -42.04 19.83
N ASN A 7 29.10 -42.09 18.58
CA ASN A 7 29.62 -41.25 17.50
C ASN A 7 28.77 -39.98 17.35
N ARG A 8 29.24 -38.87 17.96
CA ARG A 8 28.74 -37.51 17.73
C ARG A 8 29.67 -36.81 16.72
N CYS A 9 29.19 -36.57 15.50
CA CYS A 9 29.84 -35.64 14.57
C CYS A 9 29.62 -34.19 15.04
N ARG A 10 30.64 -33.60 15.67
CA ARG A 10 30.75 -32.15 15.88
C ARG A 10 31.45 -31.53 14.68
N ARG A 11 30.75 -30.70 13.90
CA ARG A 11 31.37 -29.82 12.89
C ARG A 11 31.98 -28.61 13.59
N PHE A 12 33.27 -28.43 13.34
CA PHE A 12 34.09 -27.32 13.79
C PHE A 12 33.70 -26.03 13.05
N PHE A 13 33.17 -25.04 13.77
CA PHE A 13 33.22 -23.64 13.35
C PHE A 13 34.47 -23.02 13.96
N LYS A 14 35.48 -22.72 13.13
CA LYS A 14 36.62 -21.88 13.52
C LYS A 14 36.18 -20.42 13.37
N ALA A 15 36.13 -19.70 14.49
CA ALA A 15 35.96 -18.27 14.54
C ALA A 15 37.23 -17.57 14.01
N THR A 16 37.07 -16.64 13.08
CA THR A 16 38.12 -15.70 12.66
C THR A 16 38.15 -14.51 13.64
N PRO A 17 39.34 -14.09 14.13
CA PRO A 17 39.46 -12.94 15.01
C PRO A 17 39.40 -11.61 14.23
N TYR A 18 38.54 -10.71 14.71
CA TYR A 18 38.41 -9.31 14.25
C TYR A 18 39.53 -8.49 14.89
N ILE A 19 40.44 -7.94 14.06
CA ILE A 19 41.58 -7.11 14.49
C ILE A 19 41.12 -5.65 14.55
N GLY A 20 41.42 -4.99 15.66
CA GLY A 20 40.91 -3.67 16.02
C GLY A 20 41.49 -2.50 15.22
N GLN A 21 40.68 -1.45 15.10
CA GLN A 21 41.06 -0.16 14.55
C GLN A 21 41.27 0.83 15.72
N LYS A 22 42.54 1.04 16.10
CA LYS A 22 42.92 2.08 17.07
C LYS A 22 43.27 3.37 16.32
N GLY A 23 42.60 4.44 16.74
CA GLY A 23 42.95 5.86 16.70
C GLY A 23 43.98 6.37 15.71
N MET A 24 43.55 7.27 14.82
CA MET A 24 44.36 8.38 14.34
C MET A 24 43.42 9.45 13.77
N LEU A 25 43.34 10.63 14.40
CA LEU A 25 43.56 11.93 13.75
C LEU A 25 43.19 13.06 14.72
N LYS A 26 44.22 13.65 15.35
CA LYS A 26 44.14 14.97 15.99
C LYS A 26 44.53 16.02 14.93
N PHE A 27 44.06 17.25 15.18
CA PHE A 27 44.48 18.53 14.58
C PHE A 27 44.01 18.84 13.17
N VAL A 28 42.97 19.68 13.06
CA VAL A 28 43.08 20.99 12.39
C VAL A 28 42.12 21.96 13.08
N VAL A 29 42.66 22.79 13.97
CA VAL A 29 42.03 24.06 14.37
C VAL A 29 42.56 25.10 13.39
N THR A 30 41.70 25.68 12.57
CA THR A 30 42.06 26.86 11.76
C THR A 30 40.93 27.87 11.86
N LEU A 31 41.23 28.95 12.58
CA LEU A 31 40.52 30.22 12.60
C LEU A 31 40.40 30.76 11.18
N ILE A 32 39.17 31.04 10.72
CA ILE A 32 38.95 31.97 9.61
C ILE A 32 38.15 33.15 10.16
N LEU A 33 38.89 34.24 10.37
CA LEU A 33 38.40 35.56 10.70
C LEU A 33 38.03 36.27 9.38
N GLY A 34 36.79 36.76 9.27
CA GLY A 34 36.40 37.94 8.51
C GLY A 34 36.57 37.95 6.99
N MET A 35 35.48 37.70 6.25
CA MET A 35 35.23 38.37 4.97
C MET A 35 33.76 38.79 4.87
N VAL A 36 33.57 40.09 5.09
CA VAL A 36 32.63 41.02 4.43
C VAL A 36 31.42 40.39 3.74
N PHE A 37 30.26 40.47 4.41
CA PHE A 37 28.94 40.30 3.79
C PHE A 37 28.67 41.49 2.86
N THR A 38 29.02 41.37 1.58
CA THR A 38 28.36 42.15 0.53
C THR A 38 27.01 41.48 0.27
N THR A 39 25.92 42.19 0.54
CA THR A 39 24.58 41.67 0.30
C THR A 39 24.38 41.43 -1.21
N PRO A 40 23.90 40.25 -1.63
CA PRO A 40 23.60 40.03 -3.03
C PRO A 40 22.40 40.89 -3.46
N LEU A 41 22.58 41.62 -4.56
CA LEU A 41 21.62 42.45 -5.28
C LEU A 41 20.51 41.61 -5.95
N TRP A 42 19.92 40.67 -5.22
CA TRP A 42 18.71 39.93 -5.61
C TRP A 42 17.53 40.22 -4.66
N ALA A 43 17.79 40.91 -3.54
CA ALA A 43 16.78 41.28 -2.54
C ALA A 43 15.79 42.38 -2.99
N GLN A 44 15.69 42.66 -4.31
CA GLN A 44 14.80 43.68 -4.88
C GLN A 44 13.80 43.14 -5.90
N MET A 45 13.50 41.84 -5.89
CA MET A 45 12.36 41.30 -6.64
C MET A 45 11.18 41.15 -5.69
N GLY A 46 10.24 42.09 -5.80
CA GLY A 46 9.03 42.13 -5.00
C GLY A 46 8.22 40.84 -5.10
N SER A 47 7.74 40.38 -3.95
CA SER A 47 6.79 39.29 -3.82
C SER A 47 5.49 39.69 -4.54
N ALA A 48 5.22 39.10 -5.70
CA ALA A 48 3.90 39.17 -6.29
C ALA A 48 2.90 38.49 -5.34
N PRO A 49 1.76 39.12 -4.99
CA PRO A 49 0.78 38.50 -4.14
C PRO A 49 0.12 37.34 -4.89
N LEU A 50 0.22 36.13 -4.33
CA LEU A 50 -0.64 35.03 -4.74
C LEU A 50 -2.08 35.43 -4.45
N ASP A 51 -2.84 35.69 -5.52
CA ASP A 51 -4.27 35.92 -5.46
C ASP A 51 -4.96 34.70 -4.84
N LYS A 52 -5.38 34.84 -3.58
CA LYS A 52 -6.15 33.84 -2.82
C LYS A 52 -7.65 33.92 -3.12
N LYS A 53 -8.07 34.43 -4.28
CA LYS A 53 -9.48 34.50 -4.69
C LYS A 53 -9.77 33.64 -5.91
N ASN A 54 -9.47 32.35 -5.85
CA ASN A 54 -10.32 31.37 -6.54
C ASN A 54 -10.30 29.98 -5.88
N LYS A 55 -10.79 29.90 -4.64
CA LYS A 55 -11.12 28.61 -3.99
C LYS A 55 -12.53 28.12 -4.35
N LYS A 56 -13.00 28.43 -5.55
CA LYS A 56 -14.29 27.95 -6.08
C LYS A 56 -14.10 27.38 -7.48
N SER A 57 -13.25 26.38 -7.58
CA SER A 57 -13.32 25.34 -8.60
C SER A 57 -12.42 24.19 -8.19
N ALA A 58 -12.67 23.62 -7.01
CA ALA A 58 -12.60 22.16 -6.90
C ALA A 58 -13.77 21.65 -7.74
N VAL A 59 -13.58 21.72 -9.06
CA VAL A 59 -14.49 21.07 -9.98
C VAL A 59 -14.37 19.61 -9.60
N GLN A 60 -15.46 19.08 -9.07
CA GLN A 60 -15.64 17.67 -8.88
C GLN A 60 -15.59 17.07 -10.29
N ARG A 61 -14.37 16.80 -10.78
CA ARG A 61 -14.16 16.02 -12.00
C ARG A 61 -14.53 14.61 -11.62
N GLN A 62 -15.82 14.32 -11.63
CA GLN A 62 -16.26 13.06 -12.17
C GLN A 62 -15.66 13.01 -13.57
N GLY A 63 -14.50 12.36 -13.69
CA GLY A 63 -13.86 12.16 -14.98
C GLY A 63 -14.87 11.54 -15.94
N PRO A 64 -14.79 11.83 -17.24
CA PRO A 64 -15.73 11.29 -18.20
C PRO A 64 -15.80 9.77 -18.07
N ALA A 65 -17.00 9.25 -17.89
CA ALA A 65 -17.27 7.84 -18.07
C ALA A 65 -16.75 7.41 -19.45
N ASN A 66 -15.87 6.42 -19.46
CA ASN A 66 -15.48 5.64 -20.64
C ASN A 66 -14.91 6.43 -21.82
N VAL A 67 -13.58 6.60 -21.82
CA VAL A 67 -12.79 6.67 -23.06
C VAL A 67 -11.92 5.43 -23.16
N GLY A 68 -12.27 4.55 -24.11
CA GLY A 68 -11.37 3.55 -24.69
C GLY A 68 -11.10 2.29 -23.86
N GLY A 69 -11.88 1.23 -24.11
CA GLY A 69 -11.39 -0.16 -24.13
C GLY A 69 -10.71 -0.72 -22.87
N SER A 70 -10.95 -0.16 -21.69
CA SER A 70 -10.57 -0.86 -20.46
C SER A 70 -11.60 -1.96 -20.24
N PHE A 71 -11.18 -3.22 -20.26
CA PHE A 71 -11.94 -4.27 -19.61
C PHE A 71 -12.09 -3.81 -18.15
N ASP A 72 -13.26 -3.29 -17.78
CA ASP A 72 -13.58 -3.04 -16.39
C ASP A 72 -13.81 -4.40 -15.74
N ARG A 73 -13.30 -4.57 -14.52
CA ARG A 73 -13.51 -5.77 -13.72
C ARG A 73 -15.01 -6.09 -13.59
N ASP A 74 -15.85 -5.07 -13.49
CA ASP A 74 -17.31 -5.22 -13.45
C ASP A 74 -17.88 -5.72 -14.78
N ALA A 75 -17.37 -5.21 -15.90
CA ALA A 75 -17.79 -5.65 -17.24
C ALA A 75 -17.38 -7.10 -17.49
N TYR A 76 -16.19 -7.49 -17.01
CA TYR A 76 -15.73 -8.87 -17.06
C TYR A 76 -16.68 -9.80 -16.30
N VAL A 77 -16.99 -9.48 -15.04
CA VAL A 77 -17.86 -10.33 -14.20
C VAL A 77 -19.28 -10.42 -14.77
N LYS A 78 -19.81 -9.35 -15.35
CA LYS A 78 -21.12 -9.39 -16.04
C LYS A 78 -21.13 -10.31 -17.26
N SER A 79 -20.00 -10.44 -17.95
CA SER A 79 -19.90 -11.21 -19.19
C SER A 79 -19.53 -12.67 -18.96
N PHE A 80 -18.67 -12.94 -17.98
CA PHE A 80 -18.03 -14.25 -17.78
C PHE A 80 -18.24 -14.84 -16.38
N GLY A 81 -18.80 -14.06 -15.45
CA GLY A 81 -18.82 -14.41 -14.04
C GLY A 81 -17.47 -14.18 -13.34
N LEU A 82 -17.41 -14.50 -12.05
CA LEU A 82 -16.15 -14.54 -11.31
C LEU A 82 -15.33 -15.76 -11.75
N PRO A 83 -13.98 -15.69 -11.75
CA PRO A 83 -13.15 -16.86 -11.97
C PRO A 83 -13.40 -17.94 -10.91
N ASP A 84 -13.35 -19.21 -11.30
CA ASP A 84 -13.82 -20.33 -10.47
C ASP A 84 -13.23 -20.36 -9.06
N GLY A 85 -11.94 -20.04 -8.88
CA GLY A 85 -11.27 -20.00 -7.57
C GLY A 85 -11.81 -18.96 -6.58
N TYR A 86 -12.68 -18.05 -7.02
CA TYR A 86 -13.30 -17.01 -6.19
C TYR A 86 -14.83 -17.11 -6.12
N ARG A 87 -15.48 -17.90 -6.98
CA ARG A 87 -16.95 -18.03 -7.02
C ARG A 87 -17.52 -18.57 -5.71
N ASP A 88 -16.82 -19.51 -5.09
CA ASP A 88 -17.29 -20.23 -3.91
C ASP A 88 -16.83 -19.58 -2.59
N LEU A 89 -16.21 -18.41 -2.65
CA LEU A 89 -15.75 -17.66 -1.48
C LEU A 89 -16.85 -16.73 -0.96
N SER A 90 -17.97 -17.31 -0.54
CA SER A 90 -19.17 -16.56 -0.11
C SER A 90 -19.27 -16.35 1.40
N ALA A 91 -18.41 -17.00 2.20
CA ALA A 91 -18.39 -16.82 3.65
C ALA A 91 -16.94 -16.78 4.17
N PRO A 92 -16.59 -15.81 5.02
CA PRO A 92 -15.29 -15.78 5.65
C PRO A 92 -15.12 -17.01 6.56
N PRO A 93 -13.88 -17.49 6.77
CA PRO A 93 -13.60 -18.36 7.90
C PRO A 93 -14.01 -17.68 9.22
N ARG A 94 -14.16 -18.47 10.30
CA ARG A 94 -14.48 -17.93 11.63
C ARG A 94 -13.57 -16.74 11.96
N PHE A 95 -14.16 -15.62 12.33
CA PHE A 95 -13.47 -14.34 12.49
C PHE A 95 -13.61 -13.81 13.91
N SER A 96 -12.56 -13.16 14.42
CA SER A 96 -12.48 -12.57 15.76
C SER A 96 -12.29 -11.05 15.71
N GLY A 97 -12.40 -10.37 16.86
CA GLY A 97 -12.06 -8.94 16.95
C GLY A 97 -10.59 -8.66 16.61
N ALA A 98 -9.68 -9.57 16.98
CA ALA A 98 -8.25 -9.44 16.65
C ALA A 98 -8.01 -9.47 15.13
N ASP A 99 -8.78 -10.30 14.41
CA ASP A 99 -8.68 -10.36 12.95
C ASP A 99 -9.12 -9.03 12.28
N LEU A 100 -10.04 -8.28 12.91
CA LEU A 100 -10.46 -6.96 12.42
C LEU A 100 -9.35 -5.92 12.60
N GLU A 101 -8.67 -5.96 13.75
CA GLU A 101 -7.53 -5.08 14.04
C GLU A 101 -6.37 -5.34 13.07
N ASP A 102 -6.06 -6.61 12.82
CA ASP A 102 -5.06 -7.02 11.82
C ASP A 102 -5.43 -6.53 10.41
N GLY A 103 -6.70 -6.67 10.02
CA GLY A 103 -7.22 -6.16 8.76
C GLY A 103 -7.08 -4.64 8.63
N GLY A 104 -7.34 -3.90 9.71
CA GLY A 104 -7.14 -2.45 9.76
C GLY A 104 -5.68 -2.04 9.63
N ALA A 105 -4.77 -2.73 10.31
CA ALA A 105 -3.34 -2.51 10.18
C ALA A 105 -2.83 -2.77 8.76
N LEU A 106 -3.33 -3.84 8.11
CA LEU A 106 -3.03 -4.12 6.70
C LEU A 106 -3.57 -3.03 5.78
N TYR A 107 -4.80 -2.55 5.99
CA TYR A 107 -5.40 -1.49 5.18
C TYR A 107 -4.58 -0.20 5.28
N GLN A 108 -4.21 0.22 6.50
CA GLN A 108 -3.38 1.41 6.71
C GLN A 108 -2.04 1.30 5.99
N LYS A 109 -1.40 0.13 6.06
CA LYS A 109 -0.08 -0.10 5.46
C LYS A 109 -0.10 -0.19 3.94
N LEU A 110 -1.13 -0.78 3.34
CA LEU A 110 -1.11 -1.22 1.94
C LEU A 110 -2.16 -0.56 1.05
N CYS A 111 -3.25 -0.05 1.62
CA CYS A 111 -4.43 0.39 0.86
C CYS A 111 -4.71 1.88 1.02
N GLN A 112 -4.50 2.43 2.23
CA GLN A 112 -4.90 3.78 2.62
C GLN A 112 -4.25 4.87 1.75
N ASP A 113 -2.98 4.71 1.36
CA ASP A 113 -2.28 5.71 0.54
C ASP A 113 -2.98 5.99 -0.80
N CYS A 114 -3.70 5.01 -1.34
CA CYS A 114 -4.48 5.16 -2.57
C CYS A 114 -5.99 5.31 -2.29
N HIS A 115 -6.56 4.45 -1.45
CA HIS A 115 -8.00 4.40 -1.21
C HIS A 115 -8.50 5.44 -0.19
N GLY A 116 -7.60 6.00 0.63
CA GLY A 116 -7.87 7.01 1.64
C GLY A 116 -8.54 6.47 2.90
N ASP A 117 -8.63 7.32 3.93
CA ASP A 117 -9.32 7.00 5.19
C ASP A 117 -10.81 6.77 5.01
N SER A 118 -11.38 7.45 4.01
CA SER A 118 -12.81 7.34 3.71
C SER A 118 -13.14 6.19 2.76
N GLY A 119 -12.12 5.51 2.21
CA GLY A 119 -12.26 4.46 1.21
C GLY A 119 -12.77 4.96 -0.14
N LYS A 120 -12.80 6.28 -0.38
CA LYS A 120 -13.41 6.87 -1.59
C LYS A 120 -12.44 6.97 -2.77
N GLY A 121 -11.22 6.47 -2.63
CA GLY A 121 -10.17 6.69 -3.62
C GLY A 121 -9.57 8.10 -3.53
N ASP A 122 -9.49 8.62 -2.31
CA ASP A 122 -9.04 9.97 -1.95
C ASP A 122 -7.75 9.96 -1.11
N GLY A 123 -6.96 8.88 -1.22
CA GLY A 123 -5.66 8.79 -0.56
C GLY A 123 -4.63 9.73 -1.20
N PRO A 124 -3.54 10.08 -0.50
CA PRO A 124 -2.53 11.02 -1.01
C PRO A 124 -1.91 10.63 -2.37
N GLN A 125 -1.94 9.35 -2.73
CA GLN A 125 -1.46 8.86 -4.03
C GLN A 125 -2.51 8.91 -5.14
N SER A 126 -3.81 9.08 -4.82
CA SER A 126 -4.89 9.01 -5.80
C SER A 126 -4.75 10.07 -6.91
N ASP A 127 -4.26 11.26 -6.56
CA ASP A 127 -4.10 12.39 -7.49
C ASP A 127 -3.03 12.15 -8.55
N TYR A 128 -2.12 11.20 -8.32
CA TYR A 128 -1.05 10.84 -9.25
C TYR A 128 -1.41 9.66 -10.15
N LEU A 129 -2.57 9.04 -9.94
CA LEU A 129 -3.04 7.92 -10.75
C LEU A 129 -3.86 8.44 -11.93
N PHE A 130 -3.56 7.94 -13.13
CA PHE A 130 -4.37 8.23 -14.31
C PHE A 130 -5.84 7.79 -14.15
N ARG A 131 -6.08 6.75 -13.34
CA ARG A 131 -7.39 6.28 -12.92
C ARG A 131 -7.47 6.29 -11.40
N ALA A 132 -8.45 7.02 -10.86
CA ALA A 132 -8.71 7.03 -9.43
C ALA A 132 -9.06 5.61 -8.92
N PRO A 133 -8.64 5.24 -7.71
CA PRO A 133 -9.06 3.99 -7.09
C PRO A 133 -10.57 3.93 -6.91
N THR A 134 -11.12 2.72 -6.89
CA THR A 134 -12.56 2.52 -6.70
C THR A 134 -13.04 3.10 -5.37
N ASN A 135 -14.19 3.76 -5.40
CA ASN A 135 -14.91 4.19 -4.21
C ASN A 135 -15.53 2.96 -3.52
N LEU A 136 -14.90 2.51 -2.43
CA LEU A 136 -15.28 1.31 -1.69
C LEU A 136 -16.71 1.41 -1.11
N PRO A 137 -17.15 2.51 -0.47
CA PRO A 137 -18.54 2.64 -0.05
C PRO A 137 -19.56 2.44 -1.16
N ARG A 138 -19.32 3.02 -2.34
CA ARG A 138 -20.20 2.87 -3.51
C ARG A 138 -20.18 1.44 -4.04
N LEU A 139 -19.00 0.80 -4.09
CA LEU A 139 -18.86 -0.59 -4.49
C LEU A 139 -19.63 -1.53 -3.55
N LEU A 140 -19.51 -1.32 -2.24
CA LEU A 140 -20.20 -2.12 -1.22
C LEU A 140 -21.72 -1.89 -1.23
N ALA A 141 -22.17 -0.66 -1.51
CA ALA A 141 -23.59 -0.36 -1.72
C ALA A 141 -24.19 -1.07 -2.95
N ALA A 142 -23.36 -1.51 -3.90
CA ALA A 142 -23.79 -2.36 -5.01
C ALA A 142 -23.80 -3.86 -4.65
N GLU A 143 -23.65 -4.19 -3.36
CA GLU A 143 -23.76 -5.55 -2.81
C GLU A 143 -22.82 -6.56 -3.47
N VAL A 144 -21.62 -6.14 -3.86
CA VAL A 144 -20.62 -7.08 -4.40
C VAL A 144 -20.27 -8.16 -3.38
N GLY A 145 -20.13 -9.40 -3.84
CA GLY A 145 -19.79 -10.55 -2.99
C GLY A 145 -18.31 -10.58 -2.56
N ASP A 146 -18.00 -11.35 -1.52
CA ASP A 146 -16.63 -11.47 -0.97
C ASP A 146 -15.63 -12.01 -1.99
N GLY A 147 -16.02 -13.00 -2.80
CA GLY A 147 -15.22 -13.52 -3.89
C GLY A 147 -14.72 -12.42 -4.85
N TYR A 148 -15.56 -11.42 -5.14
CA TYR A 148 -15.16 -10.28 -5.98
C TYR A 148 -14.08 -9.43 -5.29
N LEU A 149 -14.23 -9.14 -4.00
CA LEU A 149 -13.27 -8.33 -3.24
C LEU A 149 -11.93 -9.07 -3.09
N ILE A 150 -11.97 -10.36 -2.76
CA ILE A 150 -10.77 -11.21 -2.65
C ILE A 150 -10.04 -11.27 -3.99
N TRP A 151 -10.77 -11.51 -5.08
CA TRP A 151 -10.21 -11.52 -6.43
C TRP A 151 -9.57 -10.18 -6.82
N SER A 152 -10.21 -9.07 -6.42
CA SER A 152 -9.69 -7.72 -6.67
C SER A 152 -8.39 -7.46 -5.92
N ILE A 153 -8.30 -7.89 -4.67
CA ILE A 153 -7.10 -7.73 -3.83
C ILE A 153 -5.97 -8.66 -4.30
N GLU A 154 -6.26 -9.93 -4.58
CA GLU A 154 -5.23 -10.90 -4.92
C GLU A 154 -4.61 -10.67 -6.29
N GLU A 155 -5.40 -10.26 -7.28
CA GLU A 155 -4.91 -10.05 -8.67
C GLU A 155 -4.60 -8.59 -9.00
N GLY A 156 -5.09 -7.63 -8.22
CA GLY A 156 -4.85 -6.22 -8.45
C GLY A 156 -5.51 -5.68 -9.72
N GLY A 157 -5.06 -4.52 -10.20
CA GLY A 157 -5.68 -3.80 -11.31
C GLY A 157 -5.08 -4.07 -12.68
N GLY A 158 -3.92 -4.73 -12.76
CA GLY A 158 -3.06 -4.73 -13.95
C GLY A 158 -3.76 -5.24 -15.22
N GLN A 159 -4.49 -6.36 -15.12
CA GLN A 159 -5.25 -6.95 -16.25
C GLN A 159 -6.42 -6.09 -16.75
N PHE A 160 -6.79 -5.06 -15.99
CA PHE A 160 -7.87 -4.12 -16.27
C PHE A 160 -7.35 -2.69 -16.47
N GLY A 161 -6.03 -2.52 -16.67
CA GLY A 161 -5.40 -1.20 -16.87
C GLY A 161 -5.32 -0.34 -15.61
N GLY A 162 -5.53 -0.93 -14.43
CA GLY A 162 -5.35 -0.28 -13.14
C GLY A 162 -3.94 -0.47 -12.58
N LEU A 163 -3.54 0.42 -11.67
CA LEU A 163 -2.23 0.40 -11.01
C LEU A 163 -2.26 -0.23 -9.61
N MET A 164 -3.41 -0.77 -9.19
CA MET A 164 -3.52 -1.50 -7.93
C MET A 164 -2.61 -2.74 -7.99
N PRO A 165 -1.64 -2.91 -7.08
CA PRO A 165 -0.80 -4.09 -7.04
C PRO A 165 -1.62 -5.36 -6.79
N ALA A 166 -1.09 -6.50 -7.23
CA ALA A 166 -1.58 -7.79 -6.79
C ALA A 166 -1.07 -8.05 -5.36
N PHE A 167 -1.92 -8.54 -4.46
CA PHE A 167 -1.56 -8.83 -3.07
C PHE A 167 -1.61 -10.34 -2.71
N SER A 168 -1.66 -11.22 -3.71
CA SER A 168 -1.63 -12.67 -3.48
C SER A 168 -0.29 -13.18 -2.90
N ARG A 169 -0.28 -14.41 -2.38
CA ARG A 169 0.95 -15.09 -1.94
C ARG A 169 2.01 -15.22 -3.04
N THR A 170 1.59 -15.18 -4.31
CA THR A 170 2.44 -15.28 -5.49
C THR A 170 2.85 -13.92 -6.06
N SER A 171 2.49 -12.81 -5.41
CA SER A 171 2.90 -11.48 -5.85
C SER A 171 4.41 -11.39 -6.04
N PHE A 172 4.82 -10.81 -7.16
CA PHE A 172 6.23 -10.68 -7.53
C PHE A 172 7.00 -9.93 -6.45
N ASP A 173 6.45 -8.79 -6.03
CA ASP A 173 6.97 -8.00 -4.94
C ASP A 173 6.71 -8.66 -3.58
N ARG A 174 7.79 -8.92 -2.84
CA ARG A 174 7.72 -9.54 -1.52
C ARG A 174 6.92 -8.71 -0.52
N GLN A 175 6.93 -7.39 -0.64
CA GLN A 175 6.23 -6.52 0.31
C GLN A 175 4.70 -6.58 0.15
N TYR A 176 4.21 -7.08 -0.98
CA TYR A 176 2.79 -7.23 -1.29
C TYR A 176 2.28 -8.66 -1.15
N ARG A 177 3.10 -9.62 -0.72
CA ARG A 177 2.63 -11.00 -0.53
C ARG A 177 1.78 -11.11 0.73
N LEU A 178 0.49 -11.42 0.56
CA LEU A 178 -0.41 -11.77 1.64
C LEU A 178 -0.88 -13.23 1.51
N GLU A 179 -1.03 -13.90 2.65
CA GLU A 179 -1.77 -15.15 2.70
C GLU A 179 -3.27 -14.90 2.59
N ARG A 180 -4.02 -15.90 2.11
CA ARG A 180 -5.49 -15.80 1.94
C ARG A 180 -6.21 -15.39 3.22
N ALA A 181 -5.72 -15.81 4.38
CA ALA A 181 -6.27 -15.40 5.68
C ALA A 181 -6.16 -13.88 5.91
N GLN A 182 -5.03 -13.27 5.52
CA GLN A 182 -4.81 -11.83 5.61
C GLN A 182 -5.68 -11.06 4.60
N VAL A 183 -5.92 -11.63 3.42
CA VAL A 183 -6.86 -11.06 2.45
C VAL A 183 -8.29 -11.08 3.02
N TRP A 184 -8.68 -12.15 3.71
CA TRP A 184 -9.96 -12.18 4.43
C TRP A 184 -10.04 -11.11 5.52
N GLN A 185 -8.97 -10.91 6.32
CA GLN A 185 -8.90 -9.83 7.32
C GLN A 185 -9.13 -8.44 6.68
N LEU A 186 -8.49 -8.18 5.54
CA LEU A 186 -8.71 -6.95 4.77
C LEU A 186 -10.17 -6.80 4.30
N VAL A 187 -10.76 -7.86 3.72
CA VAL A 187 -12.15 -7.83 3.24
C VAL A 187 -13.12 -7.53 4.38
N GLN A 188 -12.94 -8.16 5.53
CA GLN A 188 -13.78 -7.93 6.70
C GLN A 188 -13.64 -6.51 7.24
N TYR A 189 -12.41 -5.99 7.32
CA TYR A 189 -12.17 -4.60 7.67
C TYR A 189 -12.85 -3.63 6.69
N ILE A 190 -12.71 -3.87 5.38
CA ILE A 190 -13.34 -3.06 4.33
C ILE A 190 -14.86 -3.06 4.47
N ARG A 191 -15.47 -4.23 4.67
CA ARG A 191 -16.93 -4.32 4.88
C ARG A 191 -17.36 -3.59 6.14
N GLN A 192 -16.71 -3.85 7.27
CA GLN A 192 -17.08 -3.26 8.55
C GLN A 192 -16.94 -1.73 8.55
N THR A 193 -15.93 -1.22 7.85
CA THR A 193 -15.57 0.20 7.86
C THR A 193 -16.33 1.01 6.83
N PHE A 194 -16.53 0.46 5.62
CA PHE A 194 -17.01 1.23 4.46
C PHE A 194 -18.40 0.86 3.98
N SER A 195 -19.03 -0.20 4.50
CA SER A 195 -20.42 -0.51 4.12
C SER A 195 -21.35 0.63 4.55
N PRO A 196 -22.34 1.01 3.72
CA PRO A 196 -23.36 1.95 4.14
C PRO A 196 -24.10 1.39 5.36
N LYS A 197 -24.39 2.25 6.34
CA LYS A 197 -25.19 1.87 7.51
C LYS A 197 -26.66 1.77 7.08
N PRO A 198 -27.43 0.80 7.59
CA PRO A 198 -28.87 0.81 7.41
C PRO A 198 -29.44 2.09 8.03
N GLU A 199 -30.41 2.71 7.35
CA GLU A 199 -31.13 3.90 7.83
C GLU A 199 -32.01 3.59 9.06
#